data_AF-A0A838WP72-F1
#
_entry.id   AF-A0A838WP72-F1
#
_cell.length_a   1.000
_cell.length_b   1.000
_cell.length_c   1.000
_cell.angle_alpha   90.00
_cell.angle_beta   90.00
_cell.angle_gamma   90.00
#
_symmetry.space_group_name_H-M   'P 1'
#
loop_
_entity.id
_entity.type
_entity.pdbx_description
1 polymer ?
#
loop_
_entity_poly.entity_id
_entity_poly.type
_entity_poly.pdbx_seq_one_letter_code
_entity_poly.pdbx_strand_id
1 'polypeptide(L)'
;AKELGVSVKTVRRWADSGKLRFERSPSGHRRFYLADIKRITPRDFNQLEDRVTINYARVSSSDQKEDLTRQIQVLEAFSGANG
;
A
#
# COMPACT_ATOMS: atom_id res chain seq x y z
N ALA A 1 -11.93 -4.93 5.85
CA ALA A 1 -10.72 -5.77 5.89
C ALA A 1 -10.64 -6.58 4.61
N LYS A 2 -11.57 -7.54 4.40
CA LYS A 2 -11.70 -8.30 3.15
C LYS A 2 -11.78 -7.40 1.91
N GLU A 3 -12.68 -6.40 1.92
CA GLU A 3 -12.84 -5.41 0.84
C GLU A 3 -11.58 -4.60 0.49
N LEU A 4 -10.65 -4.46 1.42
CA LEU A 4 -9.41 -3.69 1.22
C LEU A 4 -8.19 -4.60 1.00
N GLY A 5 -8.36 -5.93 1.09
CA GLY A 5 -7.24 -6.87 1.04
C GLY A 5 -6.23 -6.73 2.19
N VAL A 6 -6.62 -6.12 3.33
CA VAL A 6 -5.71 -5.89 4.46
C VAL A 6 -6.23 -6.50 5.77
N SER A 7 -5.32 -6.73 6.71
CA SER A 7 -5.65 -7.22 8.05
C SER A 7 -6.59 -6.28 8.81
N VAL A 8 -7.39 -6.84 9.73
CA VAL A 8 -8.26 -6.06 10.64
C VAL A 8 -7.45 -5.04 11.46
N LYS A 9 -6.25 -5.42 11.90
CA LYS A 9 -5.34 -4.53 12.66
C LYS A 9 -4.90 -3.33 11.81
N THR A 10 -4.71 -3.51 10.51
CA THR A 10 -4.39 -2.41 9.58
C THR A 10 -5.55 -1.43 9.46
N VAL A 11 -6.78 -1.93 9.28
CA VAL A 11 -7.99 -1.09 9.24
C VAL A 11 -8.15 -0.28 10.54
N ARG A 12 -7.93 -0.92 11.69
CA ARG A 12 -8.00 -0.23 13.00
C ARG A 12 -6.96 0.89 13.10
N ARG A 13 -5.70 0.62 12.74
CA ARG A 13 -4.62 1.62 12.74
C ARG A 13 -4.93 2.80 11.83
N TRP A 14 -5.49 2.55 10.64
CA TRP A 14 -5.89 3.62 9.73
C TRP A 14 -6.98 4.49 10.34
N ALA A 15 -7.97 3.87 10.97
CA ALA A 15 -9.02 4.58 11.69
C ALA A 15 -8.45 5.44 12.83
N ASP A 16 -7.54 4.88 13.63
CA ASP A 16 -6.88 5.58 14.74
C ASP A 16 -5.99 6.72 14.25
N SER A 17 -5.38 6.59 13.07
CA SER A 17 -4.60 7.65 12.42
C SER A 17 -5.44 8.68 11.64
N GLY A 18 -6.77 8.59 11.68
CA GLY A 18 -7.68 9.49 10.95
C GLY A 18 -7.77 9.25 9.43
N LYS A 19 -7.10 8.22 8.90
CA LYS A 19 -7.11 7.87 7.47
C LYS A 19 -8.41 7.20 7.01
N LEU A 20 -9.19 6.67 7.95
CA LEU A 20 -10.47 6.03 7.68
C LEU A 20 -11.51 6.49 8.72
N ARG A 21 -12.62 7.08 8.25
CA ARG A 21 -13.70 7.51 9.14
C ARG A 21 -14.42 6.29 9.72
N PHE A 22 -14.81 6.39 10.98
CA PHE A 22 -15.60 5.37 11.65
C PHE A 22 -16.54 5.98 12.66
N GLU A 23 -17.61 5.25 12.95
CA GLU A 23 -18.50 5.51 14.08
C GLU A 23 -18.45 4.33 15.04
N ARG A 24 -18.85 4.54 16.29
CA ARG A 24 -19.04 3.45 17.25
C ARG A 24 -20.51 3.09 17.32
N SER A 25 -20.82 1.79 17.24
CA SER A 25 -22.15 1.31 17.61
C SER A 25 -22.40 1.55 19.10
N PRO A 26 -23.67 1.49 19.57
CA PRO A 26 -23.97 1.52 21.00
C PRO A 26 -23.22 0.45 21.81
N SER A 27 -22.93 -0.70 21.20
CA SER A 27 -22.11 -1.79 21.75
C SER A 27 -20.59 -1.59 21.64
N GLY A 28 -20.13 -0.43 21.14
CA GLY A 28 -18.72 -0.05 21.10
C GLY A 28 -17.92 -0.52 19.89
N HIS A 29 -18.52 -1.28 18.96
CA HIS A 29 -17.83 -1.74 17.76
C HIS A 29 -17.67 -0.62 16.73
N ARG A 30 -16.50 -0.57 16.08
CA ARG A 30 -16.26 0.38 14.97
C ARG A 30 -17.04 -0.05 13.73
N ARG A 31 -17.83 0.87 13.18
CA ARG A 31 -18.52 0.75 11.89
C ARG A 31 -17.88 1.72 10.90
N PHE A 32 -17.72 1.27 9.67
CA PHE A 32 -17.07 2.01 8.59
C PHE A 32 -18.07 2.27 7.47
N TYR A 33 -18.03 3.45 6.87
CA TYR A 33 -18.89 3.74 5.74
C TYR A 33 -18.39 2.99 4.50
N LEU A 34 -19.29 2.26 3.85
CA LEU A 34 -18.95 1.47 2.67
C LEU A 34 -18.41 2.36 1.53
N ALA A 35 -18.90 3.59 1.40
CA ALA A 35 -18.42 4.56 0.41
C ALA A 35 -16.93 4.91 0.62
N ASP A 36 -16.51 5.11 1.87
CA ASP A 36 -15.10 5.40 2.19
C ASP A 36 -14.21 4.20 1.90
N ILE A 37 -14.70 2.99 2.20
CA ILE A 37 -14.00 1.74 1.89
C ILE A 37 -13.81 1.62 0.37
N LYS A 38 -14.88 1.73 -0.42
CA LYS A 38 -14.83 1.63 -1.88
C LYS A 38 -13.93 2.67 -2.54
N ARG A 39 -13.80 3.86 -1.97
CA ARG A 39 -12.90 4.92 -2.46
C ARG A 39 -11.42 4.57 -2.26
N ILE A 40 -11.10 3.84 -1.19
CA ILE A 40 -9.73 3.47 -0.81
C ILE A 40 -9.35 2.09 -1.33
N THR A 41 -10.35 1.22 -1.58
CA THR A 41 -10.14 -0.04 -2.29
C THR A 41 -9.41 0.27 -3.59
N PRO A 42 -8.32 -0.46 -3.91
CA PRO A 42 -7.64 -0.32 -5.19
C PRO A 42 -8.70 -0.31 -6.29
N ARG A 43 -8.69 0.76 -7.11
CA ARG A 43 -9.55 0.86 -8.30
C ARG A 43 -9.47 -0.46 -9.05
N ASP A 44 -10.59 -0.85 -9.65
CA ASP A 44 -10.76 -2.09 -10.41
C ASP A 44 -9.44 -2.64 -10.90
N PHE A 45 -9.14 -3.90 -10.58
CA PHE A 45 -7.97 -4.60 -11.12
C PHE A 45 -8.00 -4.67 -12.67
N ASN A 46 -9.03 -4.14 -13.33
CA ASN A 46 -9.11 -3.94 -14.78
C ASN A 46 -8.59 -2.57 -15.26
N GLN A 47 -8.32 -1.59 -14.38
CA GLN A 47 -7.55 -0.36 -14.69
C GLN A 47 -6.03 -0.62 -14.53
N LEU A 48 -5.54 -1.72 -15.12
CA LEU A 48 -4.11 -2.07 -15.08
C LEU A 48 -3.27 -1.22 -16.04
N GLU A 49 -3.89 -0.55 -17.01
CA GLU A 49 -3.16 0.11 -18.11
C GLU A 49 -2.42 1.40 -17.68
N ASP A 50 -2.86 2.08 -16.61
CA ASP A 50 -2.28 3.36 -16.17
C ASP A 50 -1.36 3.23 -14.93
N ARG A 51 -0.81 2.05 -14.65
CA ARG A 51 0.04 1.87 -13.46
C ARG A 51 1.46 2.35 -13.69
N VAL A 52 1.96 3.15 -12.77
CA VAL A 52 3.39 3.51 -12.72
C VAL A 52 4.15 2.37 -12.05
N THR A 53 5.14 1.83 -12.74
CA THR A 53 6.13 0.92 -12.16
C THR A 53 7.09 1.70 -11.26
N ILE A 54 7.13 1.37 -9.96
CA ILE A 54 8.02 2.03 -8.98
C ILE A 54 9.09 1.05 -8.52
N ASN A 55 10.34 1.38 -8.80
CA ASN A 55 11.50 0.66 -8.27
C ASN A 55 11.89 1.16 -6.88
N TYR A 56 12.16 0.24 -5.97
CA TYR A 56 12.60 0.55 -4.61
C TYR A 56 13.75 -0.35 -4.18
N ALA A 57 14.86 0.27 -3.78
CA ALA A 57 16.02 -0.42 -3.22
C ALA A 57 16.44 0.25 -1.90
N ARG A 58 16.95 -0.55 -0.95
CA ARG A 58 17.49 -0.06 0.32
C ARG A 58 18.54 -1.01 0.87
N VAL A 59 19.43 -0.49 1.70
CA VAL A 59 20.40 -1.27 2.48
C VAL A 59 20.26 -0.95 3.97
N SER A 60 20.68 -1.89 4.83
CA SER A 60 20.54 -1.77 6.29
C SER A 60 21.70 -1.03 6.95
N SER A 61 22.90 -1.08 6.37
CA SER A 61 24.08 -0.34 6.81
C SER A 61 24.64 0.51 5.67
N SER A 62 25.29 1.62 6.03
CA SER A 62 26.06 2.44 5.09
C SER A 62 27.18 1.68 4.40
N ASP A 63 27.73 0.65 5.05
CA ASP A 63 28.84 -0.15 4.51
C ASP A 63 28.44 -0.93 3.24
N GLN A 64 27.13 -1.10 3.02
CA GLN A 64 26.56 -1.80 1.87
C GLN A 64 26.19 -0.84 0.72
N LYS A 65 26.72 0.39 0.72
CA LYS A 65 26.33 1.40 -0.28
C LYS A 65 26.63 0.96 -1.71
N GLU A 66 27.70 0.19 -1.93
CA GLU A 66 28.01 -0.40 -3.23
C GLU A 66 26.95 -1.42 -3.67
N ASP A 67 26.42 -2.22 -2.73
CA ASP A 67 25.32 -3.13 -3.01
C ASP A 67 24.04 -2.40 -3.41
N LEU A 68 23.77 -1.24 -2.78
CA LEU A 68 22.63 -0.40 -3.14
C LEU A 68 22.73 0.07 -4.60
N THR A 69 23.90 0.54 -5.02
CA THR A 69 24.14 0.96 -6.42
C THR A 69 23.86 -0.19 -7.39
N ARG A 70 24.31 -1.41 -7.07
CA ARG A 70 24.06 -2.59 -7.89
C ARG A 70 22.57 -2.95 -7.95
N GLN A 71 21.87 -2.88 -6.82
CA GLN A 71 20.42 -3.13 -6.77
C GLN A 71 19.66 -2.13 -7.65
N ILE A 72 20.03 -0.85 -7.62
CA ILE A 72 19.42 0.19 -8.46
C ILE A 72 19.60 -0.16 -9.95
N GLN A 73 20.82 -0.45 -10.39
CA GLN A 73 21.10 -0.79 -11.79
C GLN A 73 20.31 -2.01 -12.28
N VAL A 74 20.19 -3.05 -11.46
CA VAL A 74 19.42 -4.25 -11.80
C VAL A 74 17.93 -3.93 -11.94
N LEU A 75 17.37 -3.15 -11.01
CA LEU A 75 15.97 -2.76 -11.04
C LEU A 75 15.66 -1.85 -12.25
N GLU A 76 16.53 -0.90 -12.56
CA GLU A 76 16.41 -0.04 -13.73
C GLU A 76 16.42 -0.85 -15.03
N ALA A 77 17.38 -1.77 -15.18
CA ALA A 77 17.45 -2.64 -16.35
C ALA A 77 16.20 -3.53 -16.49
N PHE A 78 15.71 -4.10 -15.38
CA PHE A 78 14.52 -4.94 -15.39
C PHE A 78 13.27 -4.16 -15.80
N SER A 79 13.03 -2.99 -15.20
CA SER A 79 11.87 -2.16 -15.52
C SER A 79 11.96 -1.55 -16.92
N GLY A 80 13.14 -1.19 -17.40
CA GLY A 80 13.31 -0.76 -18.79
C GLY A 80 12.91 -1.84 -19.82
N ALA A 81 13.04 -3.12 -19.45
CA ALA A 81 12.71 -4.24 -20.32
C ALA A 81 11.30 -4.83 -20.11
N ASN A 82 10.70 -4.66 -18.93
CA ASN A 82 9.45 -5.36 -18.53
C ASN A 82 8.38 -4.43 -17.92
N GLY A 83 8.68 -3.15 -17.77
CA GLY A 83 7.86 -2.18 -17.04
C GLY A 83 6.86 -1.42 -17.89
#